data_AF-A0A920M477-F1
#
_entry.id   AF-A0A920M477-F1
#
_cell.length_a   1.000
_cell.length_b   1.000
_cell.length_c   1.000
_cell.angle_alpha   90.00
_cell.angle_beta   90.00
_cell.angle_gamma   90.00
#
_symmetry.space_group_name_H-M   'P 1'
#
loop_
_entity.id
_entity.type
_entity.pdbx_description
1 polymer ?
#
loop_
_entity_poly.entity_id
_entity_poly.type
_entity_poly.pdbx_seq_one_letter_code
_entity_poly.pdbx_strand_id
1 'polypeptide(L)'
;MGDGNPAERESGKPFNRPTDITINKKNGDLFISDGYGNSRIHHYDKEGNYIKSWGESGTGPGQFSLPHNICMLGNDELIVCDRENHRVQIFSTEGQFIKEWHVHKATAVTTDHKGNIFIAEQGPPPVQYGVKNLGHSVGIWDRDGNLLQRLGAELPGEEPDQFLWPHSISVGSKGRIFVAEVSYVEVGRTLNPPREMTSFRVWEPLSNN
;
A
#
# COMPACT_ATOMS: atom_id res chain seq x y z
N MET A 1 -8.39 8.98 20.41
CA MET A 1 -7.65 9.39 19.19
C MET A 1 -8.57 10.25 18.34
N GLY A 2 -8.24 11.54 18.15
CA GLY A 2 -9.06 12.53 17.42
C GLY A 2 -10.14 13.23 18.25
N ASP A 3 -10.45 14.49 17.91
CA ASP A 3 -11.55 15.29 18.47
C ASP A 3 -12.82 15.25 17.60
N GLY A 4 -12.79 14.47 16.51
CA GLY A 4 -13.86 14.35 15.52
C GLY A 4 -13.79 15.38 14.39
N ASN A 5 -12.86 16.34 14.45
CA ASN A 5 -12.66 17.32 13.39
C ASN A 5 -11.40 16.99 12.57
N PRO A 6 -11.43 17.18 11.24
CA PRO A 6 -10.21 17.07 10.46
C PRO A 6 -9.27 18.22 10.82
N ALA A 7 -7.98 17.90 10.97
CA ALA A 7 -6.92 18.89 11.03
C ALA A 7 -6.83 19.66 9.71
N GLU A 8 -6.17 20.82 9.71
CA GLU A 8 -5.89 21.56 8.47
C GLU A 8 -5.00 20.75 7.53
N ARG A 9 -5.20 20.93 6.22
CA ARG A 9 -4.43 20.26 5.17
C ARG A 9 -2.94 20.59 5.32
N GLU A 10 -2.09 19.57 5.29
CA GLU A 10 -0.63 19.64 5.44
C GLU A 10 -0.14 20.27 6.75
N SER A 11 -0.99 20.34 7.78
CA SER A 11 -0.64 20.93 9.08
C SER A 11 0.37 20.10 9.88
N GLY A 12 0.55 18.83 9.52
CA GLY A 12 1.32 17.85 10.27
C GLY A 12 0.63 17.34 11.53
N LYS A 13 -0.57 17.84 11.85
CA LYS A 13 -1.36 17.42 13.02
C LYS A 13 -2.31 16.29 12.63
N PRO A 14 -2.44 15.22 13.42
CA PRO A 14 -3.45 14.18 13.19
C PRO A 14 -4.88 14.75 13.35
N PHE A 15 -5.86 14.44 12.51
CA PHE A 15 -5.80 13.71 11.24
C PHE A 15 -6.43 14.52 10.11
N ASN A 16 -5.98 14.36 8.87
CA ASN A 16 -6.65 14.86 7.67
C ASN A 16 -6.73 13.77 6.59
N ARG A 17 -7.84 13.01 6.64
CA ARG A 17 -8.16 11.89 5.74
C ARG A 17 -7.11 10.78 5.80
N PRO A 18 -7.00 10.10 6.97
CA PRO A 18 -6.07 9.00 7.12
C PRO A 18 -6.45 7.81 6.25
N THR A 19 -5.43 7.06 5.84
CA THR A 19 -5.53 6.04 4.78
C THR A 19 -5.44 4.63 5.32
N ASP A 20 -4.56 4.37 6.30
CA ASP A 20 -4.34 3.03 6.84
C ASP A 20 -3.68 3.04 8.22
N ILE A 21 -3.69 1.89 8.90
CA ILE A 21 -3.10 1.68 10.23
C ILE A 21 -2.39 0.32 10.31
N THR A 22 -1.25 0.30 11.00
CA THR A 22 -0.58 -0.94 11.42
C THR A 22 -0.25 -0.92 12.90
N ILE A 23 -0.09 -2.11 13.49
CA ILE A 23 0.12 -2.31 14.93
C ILE A 23 1.42 -3.06 15.14
N ASN A 24 2.29 -2.52 15.99
CA ASN A 24 3.48 -3.22 16.44
C ASN A 24 3.08 -4.33 17.42
N LYS A 25 3.31 -5.58 17.05
CA LYS A 25 2.90 -6.75 17.85
C LYS A 25 3.63 -6.86 19.19
N LYS A 26 4.81 -6.26 19.33
CA LYS A 26 5.64 -6.36 20.54
C LYS A 26 5.15 -5.45 21.67
N ASN A 27 4.79 -4.21 21.35
CA ASN A 27 4.42 -3.19 22.35
C ASN A 27 2.98 -2.67 22.21
N GLY A 28 2.30 -2.96 21.09
CA GLY A 28 0.94 -2.51 20.82
C GLY A 28 0.83 -1.11 20.22
N ASP A 29 1.97 -0.47 19.90
CA ASP A 29 1.96 0.87 19.28
C ASP A 29 1.27 0.86 17.92
N LEU A 30 0.63 1.98 17.62
CA LEU A 30 -0.14 2.20 16.40
C LEU A 30 0.61 3.16 15.47
N PHE A 31 0.70 2.81 14.20
CA PHE A 31 1.28 3.66 13.16
C PHE A 31 0.24 3.88 12.06
N ILE A 32 -0.07 5.14 11.78
CA ILE A 32 -1.18 5.52 10.90
C ILE A 32 -0.63 6.35 9.76
N SER A 33 -0.93 5.98 8.52
CA SER A 33 -0.65 6.83 7.36
C SER A 33 -1.77 7.84 7.17
N ASP A 34 -1.42 9.12 7.10
CA ASP A 34 -2.34 10.24 6.93
C ASP A 34 -2.17 10.92 5.58
N GLY A 35 -2.59 10.21 4.53
CA GLY A 35 -2.06 10.46 3.20
C GLY A 35 -2.84 11.38 2.28
N TYR A 36 -4.17 11.42 2.36
CA TYR A 36 -4.94 12.22 1.40
C TYR A 36 -4.87 13.74 1.67
N GLY A 37 -4.46 14.13 2.88
CA GLY A 37 -4.43 15.54 3.26
C GLY A 37 -3.31 15.98 4.18
N ASN A 38 -2.39 15.11 4.62
CA ASN A 38 -1.39 15.49 5.63
C ASN A 38 0.05 15.06 5.33
N SER A 39 0.28 14.19 4.34
CA SER A 39 1.60 13.67 3.97
C SER A 39 2.44 13.22 5.20
N ARG A 40 1.77 12.62 6.20
CA ARG A 40 2.37 12.21 7.48
C ARG A 40 2.19 10.72 7.76
N ILE A 41 3.10 10.20 8.57
CA ILE A 41 2.86 9.04 9.42
C ILE A 41 2.74 9.52 10.87
N HIS A 42 1.74 9.02 11.59
CA HIS A 42 1.51 9.30 13.00
C HIS A 42 1.76 8.06 13.84
N HIS A 43 2.40 8.23 15.00
CA HIS A 43 2.70 7.19 15.96
C HIS A 43 1.97 7.46 17.28
N TYR A 44 1.24 6.45 17.75
CA TYR A 44 0.54 6.43 19.01
C TYR A 44 0.99 5.21 19.83
N ASP A 45 0.94 5.32 21.16
CA ASP A 45 1.08 4.15 22.02
C ASP A 45 -0.18 3.26 21.98
N LYS A 46 -0.10 2.10 22.64
CA LYS A 46 -1.22 1.14 22.74
C LYS A 46 -2.43 1.69 23.50
N GLU A 47 -2.25 2.73 24.32
CA GLU A 47 -3.32 3.44 25.01
C GLU A 47 -3.97 4.52 24.13
N GLY A 48 -3.43 4.78 22.93
CA GLY A 48 -3.92 5.78 22.00
C GLY A 48 -3.46 7.21 22.30
N ASN A 49 -2.40 7.38 23.10
CA ASN A 49 -1.75 8.67 23.30
C ASN A 49 -0.83 8.97 22.11
N TYR A 50 -0.84 10.21 21.66
CA TYR A 50 0.01 10.66 20.57
C TYR A 50 1.47 10.73 21.02
N ILE A 51 2.36 10.09 20.28
CA ILE A 51 3.81 10.12 20.53
C ILE A 51 4.46 11.16 19.61
N LYS A 52 4.37 10.95 18.28
CA LYS A 52 5.00 11.82 17.29
C LYS A 52 4.46 11.61 15.88
N SER A 53 4.92 12.45 14.96
CA SER A 53 4.68 12.34 13.52
C SER A 53 5.95 12.61 12.73
N TRP A 54 6.04 12.07 11.52
CA TRP A 54 7.11 12.37 10.57
C TRP A 54 6.61 12.36 9.12
N GLY A 55 7.52 12.75 8.22
CA GLY A 55 7.29 13.01 6.80
C GLY A 55 6.66 14.35 6.52
N GLU A 56 6.62 14.81 5.27
CA GLU A 56 6.00 16.06 4.83
C GLU A 56 5.75 15.98 3.32
N SER A 57 5.01 16.92 2.74
CA SER A 57 4.77 16.93 1.30
C SER A 57 6.07 17.06 0.50
N GLY A 58 6.31 16.15 -0.45
CA GLY A 58 7.47 16.20 -1.33
C GLY A 58 7.85 14.87 -1.95
N THR A 59 9.00 14.87 -2.61
CA THR A 59 9.54 13.71 -3.36
C THR A 59 10.90 13.24 -2.84
N GLY A 60 11.50 13.95 -1.88
CA GLY A 60 12.76 13.55 -1.25
C GLY A 60 12.61 12.36 -0.29
N PRO A 61 13.72 11.76 0.15
CA PRO A 61 13.71 10.74 1.20
C PRO A 61 13.02 11.24 2.46
N GLY A 62 12.10 10.46 3.01
CA GLY A 62 11.32 10.84 4.18
C GLY A 62 10.12 11.73 3.87
N GLN A 63 10.02 12.33 2.68
CA GLN A 63 8.85 13.09 2.24
C GLN A 63 7.84 12.17 1.55
N PHE A 64 6.59 12.61 1.43
CA PHE A 64 5.53 11.85 0.79
C PHE A 64 4.70 12.71 -0.15
N SER A 65 4.14 12.11 -1.19
CA SER A 65 3.07 12.73 -1.98
C SER A 65 1.70 12.17 -1.59
N LEU A 66 1.61 10.86 -1.35
CA LEU A 66 0.41 10.23 -0.84
C LEU A 66 0.77 8.91 -0.14
N PRO A 67 1.08 8.94 1.18
CA PRO A 67 1.28 7.73 1.96
C PRO A 67 -0.05 6.98 2.12
N HIS A 68 -0.27 5.93 1.35
CA HIS A 68 -1.58 5.28 1.19
C HIS A 68 -1.77 4.06 2.09
N ASN A 69 -0.71 3.31 2.35
CA ASN A 69 -0.78 2.06 3.11
C ASN A 69 0.51 1.86 3.89
N ILE A 70 0.41 1.22 5.05
CA ILE A 70 1.52 1.05 5.97
C ILE A 70 1.53 -0.36 6.57
N CYS A 71 2.70 -0.98 6.66
CA CYS A 71 2.85 -2.29 7.25
C CYS A 71 4.12 -2.38 8.11
N MET A 72 4.05 -3.11 9.23
CA MET A 72 5.22 -3.45 10.02
C MET A 72 6.14 -4.43 9.27
N LEU A 73 7.44 -4.15 9.25
CA LEU A 73 8.49 -5.08 8.85
C LEU A 73 9.21 -5.61 10.11
N GLY A 74 8.63 -6.60 10.76
CA GLY A 74 9.07 -7.05 12.08
C GLY A 74 8.53 -6.13 13.19
N ASN A 75 9.37 -5.76 14.16
CA ASN A 75 8.94 -4.93 15.31
C ASN A 75 9.56 -3.54 15.34
N ASP A 76 10.54 -3.25 14.47
CA ASP A 76 11.36 -2.04 14.57
C ASP A 76 11.33 -1.18 13.29
N GLU A 77 10.67 -1.68 12.24
CA GLU A 77 10.60 -1.02 10.94
C GLU A 77 9.17 -1.01 10.38
N LEU A 78 8.91 -0.03 9.52
CA LEU A 78 7.67 0.23 8.82
C LEU A 78 7.96 0.35 7.33
N ILE A 79 7.13 -0.23 6.49
CA ILE A 79 7.10 0.06 5.05
C ILE A 79 5.85 0.87 4.73
N VAL A 80 6.02 1.93 3.93
CA VAL A 80 4.96 2.85 3.53
C VAL A 80 4.85 2.88 2.02
N CYS A 81 3.66 2.66 1.50
CA CYS A 81 3.31 2.88 0.09
C CYS A 81 3.11 4.37 -0.17
N ASP A 82 4.01 5.01 -0.91
CA ASP A 82 3.91 6.40 -1.32
C ASP A 82 3.38 6.48 -2.76
N ARG A 83 2.06 6.37 -2.88
CA ARG A 83 1.37 5.96 -4.11
C ARG A 83 1.68 6.87 -5.28
N GLU A 84 1.54 8.18 -5.09
CA GLU A 84 1.72 9.17 -6.17
C GLU A 84 3.19 9.51 -6.45
N ASN A 85 4.12 9.08 -5.60
CA ASN A 85 5.55 9.11 -5.90
C ASN A 85 6.06 7.81 -6.53
N HIS A 86 5.19 6.81 -6.76
CA HIS A 86 5.56 5.52 -7.35
C HIS A 86 6.73 4.84 -6.64
N ARG A 87 6.69 4.81 -5.32
CA ARG A 87 7.72 4.18 -4.49
C ARG A 87 7.14 3.58 -3.23
N VAL A 88 7.95 2.78 -2.58
CA VAL A 88 7.79 2.47 -1.16
C VAL A 88 9.00 2.97 -0.39
N GLN A 89 8.78 3.34 0.87
CA GLN A 89 9.83 3.81 1.77
C GLN A 89 9.81 2.98 3.05
N ILE A 90 10.98 2.60 3.55
CA ILE A 90 11.16 1.96 4.86
C ILE A 90 11.62 3.01 5.88
N PHE A 91 11.00 2.98 7.05
CA PHE A 91 11.36 3.77 8.22
C PHE A 91 11.59 2.88 9.42
N SER A 92 12.40 3.34 10.37
CA SER A 92 12.34 2.81 11.74
C SER A 92 11.01 3.21 12.40
N THR A 93 10.61 2.52 13.45
CA THR A 93 9.49 2.94 14.32
C THR A 93 9.75 4.30 14.98
N GLU A 94 11.00 4.76 14.98
CA GLU A 94 11.38 6.10 15.44
C GLU A 94 11.25 7.19 14.36
N GLY A 95 10.72 6.85 13.17
CA GLY A 95 10.48 7.78 12.07
C GLY A 95 11.72 8.17 11.26
N GLN A 96 12.84 7.47 11.46
CA GLN A 96 14.05 7.67 10.65
C GLN A 96 13.90 6.93 9.31
N PHE A 97 14.11 7.64 8.20
CA PHE A 97 14.19 7.04 6.87
C PHE A 97 15.35 6.04 6.81
N ILE A 98 15.11 4.87 6.20
CA ILE A 98 16.10 3.81 6.05
C ILE A 98 16.46 3.60 4.57
N LYS A 99 15.47 3.30 3.73
CA LYS A 99 15.67 3.04 2.30
C LYS A 99 14.36 3.20 1.52
N GLU A 100 14.48 3.25 0.20
CA GLU A 100 13.33 3.27 -0.70
C GLU A 100 13.64 2.52 -2.00
N TRP A 101 12.59 2.12 -2.71
CA TRP A 101 12.71 1.63 -4.07
C TRP A 101 11.43 1.94 -4.87
N HIS A 102 11.57 1.91 -6.19
CA HIS A 102 10.48 2.18 -7.12
C HIS A 102 9.45 1.05 -7.11
N VAL A 103 8.17 1.42 -7.04
CA VAL A 103 7.02 0.53 -7.23
C VAL A 103 5.89 1.34 -7.84
N HIS A 104 5.41 0.95 -9.03
CA HIS A 104 4.45 1.74 -9.76
C HIS A 104 3.12 1.86 -9.00
N LYS A 105 2.75 3.07 -8.59
CA LYS A 105 1.53 3.35 -7.81
C LYS A 105 1.28 2.32 -6.71
N ALA A 106 2.28 2.12 -5.85
CA ALA A 106 2.17 1.27 -4.69
C ALA A 106 0.95 1.68 -3.86
N THR A 107 -0.05 0.81 -3.73
CA THR A 107 -1.32 1.15 -3.07
C THR A 107 -1.57 0.36 -1.81
N ALA A 108 -1.05 -0.87 -1.70
CA ALA A 108 -1.25 -1.71 -0.54
C ALA A 108 -0.06 -2.63 -0.37
N VAL A 109 0.32 -2.87 0.89
CA VAL A 109 1.46 -3.71 1.23
C VAL A 109 1.11 -4.64 2.38
N THR A 110 1.61 -5.87 2.31
CA THR A 110 1.53 -6.84 3.40
C THR A 110 2.78 -7.71 3.43
N THR A 111 2.96 -8.48 4.50
CA THR A 111 4.09 -9.40 4.64
C THR A 111 3.63 -10.81 5.00
N ASP A 112 4.40 -11.81 4.57
CA ASP A 112 4.23 -13.17 5.05
C ASP A 112 5.16 -13.48 6.25
N HIS A 113 5.01 -14.68 6.80
CA HIS A 113 5.84 -15.14 7.92
C HIS A 113 7.30 -15.46 7.53
N LYS A 114 7.64 -15.44 6.23
CA LYS A 114 9.00 -15.65 5.71
C LYS A 114 9.74 -14.32 5.52
N GLY A 115 9.03 -13.19 5.64
CA GLY A 115 9.58 -11.87 5.43
C GLY A 115 9.49 -11.37 3.99
N ASN A 116 8.73 -12.05 3.12
CA ASN A 116 8.43 -11.53 1.79
C ASN A 116 7.46 -10.36 1.90
N ILE A 117 7.67 -9.35 1.07
CA ILE A 117 6.87 -8.13 1.01
C ILE A 117 6.00 -8.19 -0.25
N PHE A 118 4.69 -8.15 -0.09
CA PHE A 118 3.74 -8.20 -1.20
C PHE A 118 3.16 -6.79 -1.39
N ILE A 119 3.34 -6.22 -2.57
CA ILE A 119 2.91 -4.85 -2.87
C ILE A 119 1.98 -4.86 -4.07
N ALA A 120 0.76 -4.37 -3.89
CA ALA A 120 -0.20 -4.16 -4.95
C ALA A 120 0.10 -2.86 -5.70
N GLU A 121 0.13 -2.94 -7.03
CA GLU A 121 0.37 -1.83 -7.95
C GLU A 121 -0.94 -1.45 -8.67
N GLN A 122 -1.33 -0.18 -8.61
CA GLN A 122 -2.48 0.32 -9.38
C GLN A 122 -2.15 0.56 -10.84
N GLY A 123 -3.21 0.70 -11.65
CA GLY A 123 -3.09 1.01 -13.06
C GLY A 123 -2.53 2.39 -13.37
N PRO A 124 -1.88 2.54 -14.54
CA PRO A 124 -1.28 3.80 -14.92
C PRO A 124 -2.35 4.87 -15.23
N PRO A 125 -1.97 6.16 -15.32
CA PRO A 125 -2.87 7.19 -15.82
C PRO A 125 -3.29 6.97 -17.29
N PRO A 126 -4.36 7.63 -17.78
CA PRO A 126 -4.89 7.43 -19.13
C PRO A 126 -3.90 7.52 -20.29
N VAL A 127 -2.89 8.40 -20.17
CA VAL A 127 -1.85 8.59 -21.20
C VAL A 127 -0.96 7.36 -21.39
N GLN A 128 -0.98 6.42 -20.44
CA GLN A 128 -0.16 5.19 -20.43
C GLN A 128 -1.02 3.92 -20.54
N TYR A 129 -2.30 4.03 -20.89
CA TYR A 129 -3.14 2.86 -21.13
C TYR A 129 -2.59 1.98 -22.25
N GLY A 130 -2.57 0.67 -22.02
CA GLY A 130 -2.04 -0.33 -22.95
C GLY A 130 -0.52 -0.51 -22.89
N VAL A 131 0.21 0.24 -22.05
CA VAL A 131 1.63 -0.04 -21.79
C VAL A 131 1.76 -1.34 -21.03
N LYS A 132 2.49 -2.30 -21.62
CA LYS A 132 2.72 -3.62 -21.04
C LYS A 132 3.52 -3.54 -19.73
N ASN A 133 3.20 -4.42 -18.79
CA ASN A 133 3.91 -4.60 -17.52
C ASN A 133 3.95 -3.35 -16.63
N LEU A 134 2.95 -2.47 -16.75
CA LEU A 134 2.84 -1.24 -15.96
C LEU A 134 1.62 -1.30 -15.05
N GLY A 135 1.84 -1.39 -13.73
CA GLY A 135 0.74 -1.48 -12.76
C GLY A 135 -0.02 -2.81 -12.81
N HIS A 136 -1.26 -2.79 -12.33
CA HIS A 136 -2.23 -3.90 -12.38
C HIS A 136 -1.64 -5.25 -11.97
N SER A 137 -0.91 -5.26 -10.86
CA SER A 137 -0.13 -6.42 -10.46
C SER A 137 0.12 -6.45 -8.97
N VAL A 138 0.69 -7.57 -8.51
CA VAL A 138 1.27 -7.70 -7.19
C VAL A 138 2.74 -8.09 -7.36
N GLY A 139 3.64 -7.24 -6.87
CA GLY A 139 5.06 -7.59 -6.75
C GLY A 139 5.33 -8.28 -5.42
N ILE A 140 6.18 -9.30 -5.44
CA ILE A 140 6.71 -10.00 -4.26
C ILE A 140 8.19 -9.65 -4.17
N TRP A 141 8.60 -9.05 -3.06
CA TRP A 141 9.90 -8.44 -2.88
C TRP A 141 10.60 -8.99 -1.64
N ASP A 142 11.92 -8.96 -1.63
CA ASP A 142 12.71 -9.13 -0.40
C ASP A 142 12.89 -7.79 0.35
N ARG A 143 13.58 -7.82 1.50
CA ARG A 143 13.83 -6.61 2.32
C ARG A 143 14.90 -5.68 1.76
N ASP A 144 15.63 -6.12 0.73
CA ASP A 144 16.63 -5.31 0.05
C ASP A 144 16.05 -4.56 -1.15
N GLY A 145 14.78 -4.82 -1.47
CA GLY A 145 14.06 -4.18 -2.57
C GLY A 145 14.24 -4.91 -3.89
N ASN A 146 14.70 -6.17 -3.87
CA ASN A 146 14.75 -7.00 -5.07
C ASN A 146 13.39 -7.63 -5.34
N LEU A 147 12.91 -7.52 -6.58
CA LEU A 147 11.69 -8.19 -7.02
C LEU A 147 11.97 -9.70 -7.20
N LEU A 148 11.31 -10.52 -6.39
CA LEU A 148 11.38 -11.98 -6.44
C LEU A 148 10.42 -12.54 -7.50
N GLN A 149 9.21 -11.99 -7.56
CA GLN A 149 8.16 -12.44 -8.46
C GLN A 149 7.13 -11.34 -8.71
N ARG A 150 6.49 -11.36 -9.88
CA ARG A 150 5.32 -10.53 -10.20
C ARG A 150 4.12 -11.43 -10.50
N LEU A 151 2.98 -11.11 -9.90
CA LEU A 151 1.68 -11.68 -10.23
C LEU A 151 0.88 -10.67 -11.04
N GLY A 152 0.18 -11.11 -12.08
CA GLY A 152 -0.50 -10.24 -13.03
C GLY A 152 0.08 -10.42 -14.43
N ALA A 153 -0.79 -10.51 -15.44
CA ALA A 153 -0.40 -10.54 -16.84
C ALA A 153 0.19 -9.20 -17.31
N GLU A 154 0.67 -9.16 -18.55
CA GLU A 154 1.27 -7.95 -19.14
C GLU A 154 0.27 -6.77 -19.25
N LEU A 155 -1.04 -7.05 -19.30
CA LEU A 155 -2.11 -6.08 -19.48
C LEU A 155 -3.26 -6.38 -18.50
N PRO A 156 -4.04 -5.35 -18.10
CA PRO A 156 -5.18 -5.54 -17.22
C PRO A 156 -6.33 -6.30 -17.89
N GLY A 157 -7.20 -6.89 -17.07
CA GLY A 157 -8.41 -7.56 -17.55
C GLY A 157 -9.03 -8.50 -16.53
N GLU A 158 -9.96 -9.33 -17.01
CA GLU A 158 -10.77 -10.24 -16.19
C GLU A 158 -10.33 -11.70 -16.25
N GLU A 159 -9.30 -12.02 -17.05
CA GLU A 159 -8.75 -13.37 -17.07
C GLU A 159 -8.16 -13.76 -15.70
N PRO A 160 -8.01 -15.07 -15.41
CA PRO A 160 -7.61 -15.55 -14.08
C PRO A 160 -6.29 -14.99 -13.57
N ASP A 161 -5.35 -14.66 -14.46
CA ASP A 161 -4.02 -14.12 -14.15
C ASP A 161 -3.92 -12.60 -14.29
N GLN A 162 -5.04 -11.90 -14.53
CA GLN A 162 -5.08 -10.45 -14.70
C GLN A 162 -5.60 -9.72 -13.46
N PHE A 163 -5.32 -8.43 -13.38
CA PHE A 163 -5.98 -7.51 -12.45
C PHE A 163 -6.61 -6.35 -13.20
N LEU A 164 -7.63 -5.74 -12.62
CA LEU A 164 -8.26 -4.51 -13.08
C LEU A 164 -7.78 -3.33 -12.26
N TRP A 165 -7.91 -3.36 -10.93
CA TRP A 165 -7.49 -2.24 -10.09
C TRP A 165 -7.23 -2.65 -8.63
N PRO A 166 -6.11 -3.34 -8.35
CA PRO A 166 -5.74 -3.73 -7.00
C PRO A 166 -5.77 -2.56 -6.03
N HIS A 167 -6.27 -2.77 -4.83
CA HIS A 167 -6.38 -1.70 -3.83
C HIS A 167 -6.12 -2.15 -2.39
N SER A 168 -6.37 -3.43 -2.08
CA SER A 168 -6.00 -4.03 -0.79
C SER A 168 -5.48 -5.45 -1.00
N ILE A 169 -4.57 -5.89 -0.14
CA ILE A 169 -3.93 -7.19 -0.21
C ILE A 169 -3.77 -7.80 1.18
N SER A 170 -3.91 -9.12 1.28
CA SER A 170 -3.53 -9.88 2.47
C SER A 170 -2.96 -11.24 2.08
N VAL A 171 -2.10 -11.79 2.93
CA VAL A 171 -1.54 -13.13 2.76
C VAL A 171 -1.95 -14.01 3.94
N GLY A 172 -2.60 -15.14 3.63
CA GLY A 172 -2.99 -16.13 4.62
C GLY A 172 -1.82 -16.97 5.11
N SER A 173 -1.98 -17.65 6.24
CA SER A 173 -0.93 -18.49 6.85
C SER A 173 -0.43 -19.65 5.98
N LYS A 174 -1.20 -20.06 4.97
CA LYS A 174 -0.82 -21.08 3.98
C LYS A 174 -0.20 -20.50 2.70
N GLY A 175 0.12 -19.20 2.69
CA GLY A 175 0.67 -18.50 1.53
C GLY A 175 -0.35 -18.09 0.46
N ARG A 176 -1.65 -18.31 0.70
CA ARG A 176 -2.72 -17.84 -0.19
C ARG A 176 -2.79 -16.31 -0.17
N ILE A 177 -2.82 -15.70 -1.34
CA ILE A 177 -2.82 -14.25 -1.51
C ILE A 177 -4.24 -13.82 -1.88
N PHE A 178 -4.78 -12.84 -1.17
CA PHE A 178 -6.09 -12.27 -1.42
C PHE A 178 -5.93 -10.82 -1.85
N VAL A 179 -6.53 -10.45 -2.97
CA VAL A 179 -6.45 -9.10 -3.52
C VAL A 179 -7.87 -8.57 -3.74
N ALA A 180 -8.17 -7.43 -3.14
CA ALA A 180 -9.41 -6.69 -3.40
C ALA A 180 -9.13 -5.55 -4.37
N GLU A 181 -10.07 -5.31 -5.27
CA GLU A 181 -9.95 -4.37 -6.37
C GLU A 181 -11.13 -3.39 -6.40
N VAL A 182 -10.86 -2.13 -6.76
CA VAL A 182 -11.90 -1.10 -6.93
C VAL A 182 -12.39 -1.04 -8.39
N SER A 183 -12.58 -2.22 -8.98
CA SER A 183 -12.80 -2.42 -10.42
C SER A 183 -14.01 -1.69 -10.98
N TYR A 184 -15.12 -1.59 -10.22
CA TYR A 184 -16.29 -0.85 -10.69
C TYR A 184 -15.99 0.66 -10.83
N VAL A 185 -15.38 1.26 -9.81
CA VAL A 185 -15.10 2.70 -9.82
C VAL A 185 -14.07 3.05 -10.89
N GLU A 186 -13.09 2.20 -11.13
CA GLU A 186 -12.01 2.54 -12.07
C GLU A 186 -12.28 2.10 -13.50
N VAL A 187 -13.03 1.02 -13.70
CA VAL A 187 -13.30 0.44 -15.02
C VAL A 187 -14.79 0.30 -15.28
N GLY A 188 -15.51 -0.43 -14.43
CA GLY A 188 -16.91 -0.83 -14.65
C GLY A 188 -17.89 0.32 -14.93
N ARG A 189 -17.75 1.45 -14.23
CA ARG A 189 -18.57 2.67 -14.41
C ARG A 189 -18.36 3.37 -15.75
N THR A 190 -17.24 3.09 -16.42
CA THR A 190 -16.85 3.73 -17.69
C THR A 190 -17.30 2.92 -18.92
N LEU A 191 -17.74 1.67 -18.71
CA LEU A 191 -18.28 0.81 -19.75
C LEU A 191 -19.67 1.27 -20.20
N ASN A 192 -20.09 0.86 -21.39
CA ASN A 192 -21.40 1.15 -21.93
C ASN A 192 -22.11 -0.15 -22.39
N PRO A 193 -23.12 -0.66 -21.65
CA PRO A 193 -23.61 -0.14 -20.36
C PRO A 193 -22.59 -0.35 -19.22
N PRO A 194 -22.66 0.46 -18.15
CA PRO A 194 -21.89 0.21 -16.94
C PRO A 194 -22.19 -1.17 -16.37
N ARG A 195 -21.18 -1.85 -15.85
CA ARG A 195 -21.37 -3.16 -15.22
C ARG A 195 -20.38 -3.40 -14.09
N GLU A 196 -20.77 -4.30 -13.19
CA GLU A 196 -19.85 -4.88 -12.22
C GLU A 196 -18.78 -5.72 -12.93
N MET A 197 -17.60 -5.74 -12.31
CA MET A 197 -16.43 -6.47 -12.79
C MET A 197 -15.81 -7.24 -11.64
N THR A 198 -14.92 -8.19 -11.95
CA THR A 198 -14.16 -8.92 -10.92
C THR A 198 -13.49 -7.94 -9.96
N SER A 199 -13.82 -8.03 -8.68
CA SER A 199 -13.38 -7.10 -7.62
C SER A 199 -12.65 -7.79 -6.46
N PHE A 200 -12.51 -9.12 -6.53
CA PHE A 200 -11.81 -9.90 -5.53
C PHE A 200 -11.18 -11.13 -6.16
N ARG A 201 -9.91 -11.39 -5.83
CA ARG A 201 -9.14 -12.48 -6.41
C ARG A 201 -8.30 -13.19 -5.38
N VAL A 202 -8.03 -14.46 -5.67
CA VAL A 202 -7.31 -15.37 -4.78
C VAL A 202 -6.26 -16.12 -5.58
N TRP A 203 -5.00 -16.01 -5.17
CA TRP A 203 -3.89 -16.82 -5.69
C TRP A 203 -3.48 -17.87 -4.68
N GLU A 204 -3.37 -19.09 -5.16
CA GLU A 204 -2.88 -20.22 -4.39
C GLU A 204 -1.43 -20.52 -4.76
N PRO A 205 -0.55 -20.73 -3.78
CA PRO A 205 0.75 -21.33 -4.06
C PRO A 205 0.53 -22.69 -4.73
N LEU A 206 1.26 -22.97 -5.80
CA LEU A 206 1.29 -24.31 -6.34
C LEU A 206 1.81 -25.25 -5.24
N SER A 207 1.08 -26.33 -4.98
CA SER A 207 1.58 -27.40 -4.14
C SER A 207 2.83 -27.96 -4.80
N ASN A 208 3.97 -27.89 -4.12
CA ASN A 208 5.15 -28.64 -4.53
C ASN A 208 4.75 -30.13 -4.55
N ASN A 209 4.64 -30.72 -5.73
CA ASN A 209 4.66 -32.17 -5.90
C ASN A 209 6.10 -32.67 -5.73
#